data_AF-A0A2T4NFF7-F1
#
_entry.id   AF-A0A2T4NFF7-F1
#
_cell.length_a   1.000
_cell.length_b   1.000
_cell.length_c   1.000
_cell.angle_alpha   90.00
_cell.angle_beta   90.00
_cell.angle_gamma   90.00
#
_symmetry.space_group_name_H-M   'P 1'
#
loop_
_entity.id
_entity.type
_entity.pdbx_description
1 polymer ?
#
loop_
_entity_poly.entity_id
_entity_poly.type
_entity_poly.pdbx_seq_one_letter_code
_entity_poly.pdbx_strand_id
1 'polypeptide(L)'
;MMAEGRYSNIGAGDITNKYFRYGTYNLSNQVNRHWVLNNQNGPFEDAYVKLCTGYNGTGDCSKVLGPGYGEYLNLTPINSIVLYR
;
A
#
# COMPACT_ATOMS: atom_id res chain seq x y z
N MET A 1 -2.41 15.39 -6.41
CA MET A 1 -3.03 15.63 -5.10
C MET A 1 -2.57 14.49 -4.19
N MET A 2 -1.91 14.79 -3.07
CA MET A 2 -1.59 13.79 -2.05
C MET A 2 -2.89 13.43 -1.34
N ALA A 3 -3.09 12.17 -0.94
CA ALA A 3 -4.26 11.75 -0.22
C ALA A 3 -4.31 12.54 1.08
N GLU A 4 -5.21 13.53 1.15
CA GLU A 4 -5.48 14.28 2.36
C GLU A 4 -6.35 13.41 3.28
N GLY A 5 -5.70 12.41 3.86
CA GLY A 5 -6.23 11.54 4.90
C GLY A 5 -5.49 11.80 6.21
N ARG A 6 -5.94 12.81 6.96
CA ARG A 6 -5.84 12.96 8.42
C ARG A 6 -4.51 12.70 9.17
N TYR A 7 -3.35 12.70 8.50
CA TYR A 7 -2.04 12.80 9.18
C TYR A 7 -1.07 13.62 8.32
N SER A 8 -1.01 14.92 8.62
CA SER A 8 -0.20 15.96 7.97
C SER A 8 1.32 15.82 8.10
N ASN A 9 1.84 14.66 8.51
CA ASN A 9 3.26 14.46 8.87
C ASN A 9 3.95 13.31 8.13
N ILE A 10 3.35 12.73 7.09
CA ILE A 10 4.12 11.90 6.15
C ILE A 10 4.60 12.86 5.07
N GLY A 11 5.74 13.50 5.34
CA GLY A 11 6.38 14.35 4.35
C GLY A 11 6.76 13.52 3.13
N ALA A 12 6.84 14.14 1.95
CA ALA A 12 7.29 13.44 0.75
C ALA A 12 8.69 12.79 0.91
N GLY A 13 9.48 13.28 1.87
CA GLY A 13 10.79 12.75 2.25
C GLY A 13 10.75 11.51 3.15
N ASP A 14 9.61 11.20 3.78
CA ASP A 14 9.45 10.01 4.64
C ASP A 14 8.93 8.80 3.85
N ILE A 15 8.58 9.00 2.58
CA ILE A 15 8.08 7.94 1.70
C ILE A 15 9.26 7.14 1.16
N THR A 16 9.40 5.91 1.65
CA THR A 16 10.46 4.98 1.24
C THR A 16 10.17 4.27 -0.09
N ASN A 17 8.89 3.99 -0.39
CA ASN A 17 8.48 3.24 -1.57
C ASN A 17 7.27 3.89 -2.27
N LYS A 18 7.32 3.99 -3.61
CA LYS A 18 6.24 4.55 -4.43
C LYS A 18 5.96 3.66 -5.63
N TYR A 19 4.68 3.38 -5.87
CA TYR A 19 4.22 2.49 -6.93
C TYR A 19 3.10 3.18 -7.71
N PHE A 20 3.17 3.15 -9.04
CA PHE A 20 2.27 3.91 -9.90
C PHE A 20 1.59 3.07 -10.99
N ARG A 21 1.99 1.81 -11.17
CA ARG A 21 1.46 0.94 -12.21
C ARG A 21 0.76 -0.26 -11.57
N TYR A 22 -0.31 -0.74 -12.21
CA TYR A 22 -0.93 -1.99 -11.80
C TYR A 22 0.03 -3.15 -12.00
N GLY A 23 -0.03 -4.11 -11.09
CA GLY A 23 0.88 -5.24 -11.03
C GLY A 23 1.32 -5.55 -9.60
N THR A 24 2.25 -6.50 -9.53
CA THR A 24 2.76 -7.03 -8.26
C THR A 24 4.17 -6.53 -7.99
N TYR A 25 4.42 -6.15 -6.74
CA TYR A 25 5.72 -5.66 -6.29
C TYR A 25 6.16 -6.44 -5.06
N ASN A 26 7.31 -7.09 -5.15
CA ASN A 26 7.92 -7.76 -4.00
C ASN A 26 8.54 -6.72 -3.09
N LEU A 27 8.29 -6.86 -1.79
CA LEU A 27 8.89 -6.05 -0.75
C LEU A 27 10.12 -6.77 -0.23
N SER A 28 11.15 -5.99 0.09
CA SER A 28 12.36 -6.47 0.75
C SER A 28 12.66 -5.59 1.96
N ASN A 29 13.08 -6.22 3.06
CA ASN A 29 13.53 -5.52 4.27
C ASN A 29 12.50 -4.53 4.86
N GLN A 30 11.20 -4.77 4.66
CA GLN A 30 10.14 -3.98 5.31
C GLN A 30 9.86 -4.59 6.68
N VAL A 31 10.46 -4.02 7.71
CA VAL A 31 10.35 -4.50 9.09
C VAL A 31 9.58 -3.50 9.95
N ASN A 32 8.87 -4.00 10.96
CA ASN A 32 8.02 -3.23 11.87
C ASN A 32 6.82 -2.57 11.16
N ARG A 33 6.25 -1.55 11.79
CA ARG A 33 5.05 -0.87 11.31
C ARG A 33 5.38 0.24 10.34
N HIS A 34 4.62 0.31 9.25
CA HIS A 34 4.73 1.33 8.22
C HIS A 34 3.36 1.90 7.93
N TRP A 35 3.35 3.13 7.42
CA TRP A 35 2.18 3.67 6.76
C TRP A 35 2.11 3.13 5.34
N VAL A 36 0.97 2.55 5.00
CA VAL A 36 0.63 2.18 3.62
C VAL A 36 -0.53 3.04 3.18
N LEU A 37 -0.33 3.79 2.10
CA LEU A 37 -1.31 4.75 1.59
C LEU A 37 -1.67 4.36 0.16
N ASN A 38 -2.96 4.10 -0.09
CA ASN A 38 -3.49 4.04 -1.44
C ASN A 38 -3.91 5.46 -1.85
N ASN A 39 -2.96 6.22 -2.41
CA ASN A 39 -3.19 7.57 -2.92
C ASN A 39 -3.71 7.59 -4.38
N GLN A 40 -4.58 6.65 -4.73
CA GLN A 40 -5.24 6.64 -6.04
C GLN A 40 -6.52 7.50 -5.97
N ASN A 41 -6.84 8.18 -7.06
CA ASN A 41 -7.88 9.22 -7.08
C ASN A 41 -9.29 8.61 -6.94
N GLY A 42 -9.96 8.91 -5.82
CA GLY A 42 -11.43 8.98 -5.70
C GLY A 42 -12.19 7.67 -5.37
N PRO A 43 -13.30 7.75 -4.62
CA PRO A 43 -14.12 6.60 -4.23
C PRO A 43 -14.89 5.93 -5.38
N PHE A 44 -14.72 6.41 -6.61
CA PHE A 44 -15.40 5.93 -7.83
C PHE A 44 -14.44 5.25 -8.81
N GLU A 45 -13.15 5.19 -8.50
CA GLU A 45 -12.21 4.36 -9.27
C GLU A 45 -11.96 3.07 -8.52
N ASP A 46 -12.27 1.94 -9.15
CA ASP A 46 -11.92 0.60 -8.67
C ASP A 46 -10.40 0.46 -8.72
N ALA A 47 -9.69 1.02 -7.73
CA ALA A 47 -8.24 1.06 -7.66
C ALA A 47 -7.81 0.63 -6.27
N TYR A 48 -7.38 -0.62 -6.17
CA TYR A 48 -7.18 -1.31 -4.91
C TYR A 48 -5.71 -1.73 -4.73
N VAL A 49 -5.31 -1.78 -3.46
CA VAL A 49 -4.04 -2.38 -3.05
C VAL A 49 -4.32 -3.55 -2.13
N LYS A 50 -3.79 -4.73 -2.43
CA LYS A 50 -3.75 -5.85 -1.48
C LYS A 50 -2.33 -6.08 -0.97
N LEU A 51 -2.23 -6.36 0.33
CA LEU A 51 -0.99 -6.71 1.02
C LEU A 51 -0.93 -8.23 1.17
N CYS A 52 0.12 -8.85 0.64
CA CYS A 52 0.24 -10.29 0.54
C CYS A 52 1.40 -10.82 1.40
N THR A 53 1.17 -11.91 2.14
CA THR A 53 2.21 -12.54 2.97
C THR A 53 3.22 -13.36 2.16
N GLY A 54 2.91 -13.72 0.92
CA GLY A 54 3.85 -14.37 -0.01
C GLY A 54 4.44 -13.39 -1.02
N TYR A 55 5.50 -13.84 -1.71
CA TYR A 55 6.04 -13.13 -2.87
C TYR A 55 5.12 -13.29 -4.09
N ASN A 56 5.27 -12.40 -5.07
CA ASN A 56 4.56 -12.44 -6.34
C ASN A 56 3.03 -12.47 -6.18
N GLY A 57 2.49 -11.84 -5.14
CA GLY A 57 1.05 -11.71 -4.93
C GLY A 57 0.40 -13.01 -4.46
N THR A 58 1.16 -13.88 -3.80
CA THR A 58 0.71 -15.18 -3.26
C THR A 58 0.56 -15.13 -1.73
N GLY A 59 0.09 -16.23 -1.13
CA GLY A 59 -0.15 -16.33 0.32
C GLY A 59 -1.48 -15.72 0.73
N ASP A 60 -1.53 -15.19 1.95
CA ASP A 60 -2.71 -14.46 2.43
C ASP A 60 -2.65 -13.02 1.93
N CYS A 61 -3.67 -12.64 1.14
CA CYS A 61 -3.84 -11.29 0.59
C CYS A 61 -5.17 -10.65 1.02
N SER A 62 -5.75 -11.07 2.16
CA SER A 62 -7.04 -10.61 2.66
C SER A 62 -7.04 -9.13 3.06
N LYS A 63 -5.87 -8.54 3.32
CA LYS A 63 -5.74 -7.13 3.66
C LYS A 63 -5.78 -6.26 2.41
N VAL A 64 -6.91 -5.57 2.20
CA VAL A 64 -7.16 -4.69 1.06
C VAL A 64 -7.33 -3.24 1.51
N LEU A 65 -6.71 -2.31 0.77
CA LEU A 65 -6.82 -0.87 0.94
C LEU A 65 -7.52 -0.30 -0.30
N GLY A 66 -8.72 0.25 -0.10
CA GLY A 66 -9.47 0.95 -1.13
C GLY A 66 -8.84 2.30 -1.52
N PRO A 67 -9.33 2.92 -2.60
CA PRO A 67 -8.83 4.21 -3.07
C PRO A 67 -8.97 5.30 -2.02
N GLY A 68 -7.95 6.14 -1.86
CA GLY A 68 -7.89 7.22 -0.87
C GLY A 68 -7.72 6.76 0.58
N TYR A 69 -7.57 5.45 0.84
CA TYR A 69 -7.44 4.91 2.19
C TYR A 69 -5.98 4.68 2.58
N GLY A 70 -5.70 4.76 3.88
CA GLY A 70 -4.37 4.55 4.43
C GLY A 70 -4.41 3.91 5.82
N GLU A 71 -3.41 3.09 6.13
CA GLU A 71 -3.36 2.38 7.41
C GLU A 71 -1.92 2.18 7.91
N TYR A 72 -1.77 2.20 9.24
CA TYR A 72 -0.50 1.95 9.93
C TYR A 72 -0.41 0.49 10.37
N LEU A 73 0.33 -0.33 9.64
CA LEU A 73 0.32 -1.79 9.79
C LEU A 73 1.73 -2.39 9.81
N ASN A 74 1.86 -3.56 10.45
CA ASN A 74 3.12 -4.29 10.50
C ASN A 74 3.42 -4.91 9.13
N LEU A 75 4.48 -4.46 8.46
CA LEU A 75 4.91 -5.00 7.17
C LEU A 75 5.90 -6.15 7.28
N THR A 76 6.40 -6.49 8.48
CA THR A 76 7.28 -7.65 8.67
C THR A 76 6.76 -8.94 8.02
N PRO A 77 5.46 -9.31 8.12
CA PRO A 77 4.96 -10.54 7.49
C PRO A 77 4.59 -10.35 6.00
N ILE A 78 4.68 -9.15 5.46
CA ILE A 78 4.22 -8.83 4.10
C ILE A 78 5.41 -8.89 3.13
N ASN A 79 5.31 -9.76 2.13
CA ASN A 79 6.36 -9.99 1.15
C ASN A 79 6.03 -9.39 -0.23
N SER A 80 4.77 -9.04 -0.50
CA SER A 80 4.41 -8.30 -1.71
C SER A 80 3.17 -7.44 -1.55
N ILE A 81 3.04 -6.45 -2.43
CA ILE A 81 1.80 -5.71 -2.66
C ILE A 81 1.34 -5.91 -4.10
N VAL A 82 0.03 -5.84 -4.31
CA VAL A 82 -0.55 -5.87 -5.65
C VAL A 82 -1.46 -4.68 -5.83
N LEU A 83 -1.18 -3.88 -6.85
CA LEU A 83 -2.03 -2.79 -7.32
C LEU A 83 -2.92 -3.35 -8.43
N TYR A 84 -4.23 -3.23 -8.30
CA TYR A 84 -5.19 -3.76 -9.27
C TYR A 84 -6.42 -2.86 -9.44
N ARG A 85 -7.20 -3.15 -10.50
CA ARG A 85 -8.57 -2.69 -10.66
C ARG A 85 -9.51 -3.89 -10.58
#